data_AF-A0A930HR41-F1
#
_entry.id   AF-A0A930HR41-F1
#
_cell.length_a   1.000
_cell.length_b   1.000
_cell.length_c   1.000
_cell.angle_alpha   90.00
_cell.angle_beta   90.00
_cell.angle_gamma   90.00
#
_symmetry.space_group_name_H-M   'P 1'
#
loop_
_entity.id
_entity.type
_entity.pdbx_description
1 polymer ?
#
loop_
_entity_poly.entity_id
_entity_poly.type
_entity_poly.pdbx_seq_one_letter_code
_entity_poly.pdbx_strand_id
1 'polypeptide(L)'
;MSHRFSLPHLGLVKALVLALLLVGGSACGGSKGKWTQIDLKTVKELLPEMLTAEASFNQRGLEDSLRIVGFQAILSRYGYTLADWDSSLVWYGRHQIVEYQKLYEHAALVLESRQATLQVRVDSLDRIERRRSLWAAHDIDSVNLLRDSASRYLAGSYVERSFALEPSVSYTGGTELRFIVRVSGASPSALQLQLRLQYADST
;
A
#
# COMPACT_ATOMS: atom_id res chain seq x y z
N MET A 1 -34.99 -18.58 49.80
CA MET A 1 -35.88 -17.46 49.41
C MET A 1 -35.26 -16.19 49.98
N SER A 2 -34.89 -15.12 49.31
CA SER A 2 -34.83 -14.71 47.90
C SER A 2 -33.95 -13.44 47.89
N HIS A 3 -33.25 -13.19 46.78
CA HIS A 3 -32.30 -12.09 46.53
C HIS A 3 -32.71 -10.69 47.00
N ARG A 4 -31.69 -9.83 47.23
CA ARG A 4 -31.48 -8.59 46.44
C ARG A 4 -30.13 -7.93 46.78
N PHE A 5 -29.16 -8.10 45.88
CA PHE A 5 -28.00 -7.22 45.75
C PHE A 5 -28.50 -5.89 45.13
N SER A 6 -28.39 -4.78 45.85
CA SER A 6 -28.60 -3.45 45.27
C SER A 6 -27.28 -2.94 44.70
N LEU A 7 -27.16 -2.96 43.38
CA LEU A 7 -26.02 -2.42 42.65
C LEU A 7 -26.00 -0.88 42.69
N PRO A 8 -24.84 -0.23 42.95
CA PRO A 8 -24.67 1.22 42.84
C PRO A 8 -24.40 1.63 41.37
N HIS A 9 -25.18 1.09 40.42
CA HIS A 9 -24.94 1.35 38.99
C HIS A 9 -25.31 2.78 38.56
N LEU A 10 -26.19 3.45 39.30
CA LEU A 10 -26.70 4.78 38.91
C LEU A 10 -25.68 5.90 39.09
N GLY A 11 -24.76 5.78 40.07
CA GLY A 11 -23.72 6.79 40.33
C GLY A 11 -22.58 6.72 39.32
N LEU A 12 -22.19 5.50 38.94
CA LEU A 12 -21.11 5.24 37.96
C LEU A 12 -21.52 5.67 36.55
N VAL A 13 -22.76 5.42 36.14
CA VAL A 13 -23.27 5.89 34.84
C VAL A 13 -23.36 7.42 34.80
N LYS A 14 -23.80 8.06 35.89
CA LYS A 14 -23.79 9.53 35.99
C LYS A 14 -22.37 10.10 35.94
N ALA A 15 -21.41 9.47 36.62
CA ALA A 15 -20.01 9.90 36.58
C ALA A 15 -19.38 9.70 35.19
N LEU A 16 -19.71 8.60 34.50
CA LEU A 16 -19.24 8.34 33.13
C LEU A 16 -19.84 9.34 32.12
N VAL A 17 -21.15 9.65 32.24
CA VAL A 17 -21.82 10.65 31.41
C VAL A 17 -21.27 12.06 31.70
N LEU A 18 -20.97 12.39 32.95
CA LEU A 18 -20.35 13.66 33.32
C LEU A 18 -18.91 13.76 32.79
N ALA A 19 -18.14 12.67 32.81
CA ALA A 19 -16.80 12.60 32.24
C ALA A 19 -16.82 12.71 30.71
N LEU A 20 -17.77 12.05 30.03
CA LEU A 20 -17.98 12.20 28.59
C LEU A 20 -18.44 13.62 28.21
N LEU A 21 -19.25 14.28 29.04
CA LEU A 21 -19.63 15.69 28.86
C LEU A 21 -18.47 16.66 29.13
N LEU A 22 -17.57 16.35 30.05
CA LEU A 22 -16.39 17.17 30.35
C LEU A 22 -15.28 17.01 29.30
N VAL A 23 -15.15 15.84 28.68
CA VAL A 23 -14.23 15.62 27.55
C VAL A 23 -14.85 16.08 26.21
N GLY A 24 -16.18 16.06 26.07
CA GLY A 24 -16.90 16.59 24.90
C GLY A 24 -17.23 18.09 24.97
N GLY A 25 -17.04 18.73 26.12
CA GLY A 25 -17.48 20.11 26.39
C GLY A 25 -16.49 21.21 25.99
N SER A 26 -15.28 20.88 25.52
CA SER A 26 -14.30 21.90 25.10
C SER A 26 -14.56 22.50 23.72
N ALA A 27 -15.59 22.04 22.99
CA ALA A 27 -15.89 22.49 21.62
C ALA A 27 -17.05 23.49 21.49
N CYS A 28 -17.71 23.89 22.59
CA CYS A 28 -18.82 24.86 22.55
C CYS A 28 -18.60 26.01 23.55
N GLY A 29 -17.44 26.66 23.45
CA GLY A 29 -17.17 27.94 24.09
C GLY A 29 -17.13 29.03 23.03
N GLY A 30 -18.19 29.82 22.93
CA GLY A 30 -18.29 31.03 22.10
C GLY A 30 -17.37 32.14 22.59
N SER A 31 -16.05 31.94 22.47
CA SER A 31 -15.13 33.06 22.32
C SER A 31 -15.18 33.44 20.84
N LYS A 32 -15.19 34.74 20.53
CA LYS A 32 -14.79 35.22 19.21
C LYS A 32 -13.32 34.87 19.06
N GLY A 33 -13.04 33.60 18.78
CA GLY A 33 -11.71 33.05 18.65
C GLY A 33 -11.05 33.81 17.52
N LYS A 34 -10.07 34.62 17.86
CA LYS A 34 -9.23 35.28 16.89
C LYS A 34 -8.47 34.15 16.20
N TRP A 35 -8.97 33.73 15.03
CA TRP A 35 -8.33 32.68 14.24
C TRP A 35 -6.88 33.08 14.00
N THR A 36 -5.99 32.11 14.07
CA THR A 36 -4.57 32.30 13.80
C THR A 36 -4.34 32.09 12.33
N GLN A 37 -3.80 33.10 11.66
CA GLN A 37 -3.39 32.94 10.27
C GLN A 37 -2.22 31.95 10.19
N ILE A 38 -2.43 30.87 9.45
CA ILE A 38 -1.40 29.88 9.15
C ILE A 38 -0.41 30.53 8.19
N ASP A 39 0.89 30.39 8.46
CA ASP A 39 1.93 30.93 7.61
C ASP A 39 1.97 30.22 6.24
N LEU A 40 2.44 30.95 5.23
CA LEU A 40 2.43 30.48 3.83
C LEU A 40 3.24 29.18 3.66
N LYS A 41 4.32 29.00 4.42
CA LYS A 41 5.16 27.80 4.36
C LYS A 41 4.40 26.60 4.90
N THR A 42 3.73 26.73 6.04
CA THR A 42 2.92 25.62 6.57
C THR A 42 1.71 25.32 5.69
N VAL A 43 1.04 26.33 5.11
CA VAL A 43 -0.04 26.07 4.12
C VAL A 43 0.50 25.28 2.93
N LYS A 44 1.70 25.61 2.43
CA LYS A 44 2.36 24.91 1.31
C LYS A 44 2.60 23.43 1.61
N GLU A 45 2.98 23.10 2.84
CA GLU A 45 3.21 21.71 3.28
C GLU A 45 1.89 20.97 3.53
N LEU A 46 0.88 21.66 4.06
CA LEU A 46 -0.39 21.06 4.49
C LEU A 46 -1.38 20.87 3.33
N LEU A 47 -1.39 21.76 2.35
CA LEU A 47 -2.34 21.76 1.23
C LEU A 47 -2.38 20.43 0.46
N PRO A 48 -1.25 19.78 0.09
CA PRO A 48 -1.29 18.47 -0.56
C PRO A 48 -1.92 17.38 0.32
N GLU A 49 -1.70 17.42 1.63
CA GLU A 49 -2.31 16.45 2.57
C GLU A 49 -3.83 16.67 2.66
N MET A 50 -4.27 17.92 2.75
CA MET A 50 -5.70 18.26 2.77
C MET A 50 -6.42 17.84 1.49
N LEU A 51 -5.84 18.13 0.31
CA LEU A 51 -6.41 17.72 -0.98
C LEU A 51 -6.46 16.20 -1.15
N THR A 52 -5.43 15.49 -0.67
CA THR A 52 -5.42 14.02 -0.67
C THR A 52 -6.52 13.46 0.24
N ALA A 53 -6.69 14.05 1.42
CA ALA A 53 -7.72 13.66 2.37
C ALA A 53 -9.11 13.92 1.81
N GLU A 54 -9.34 15.09 1.21
CA GLU A 54 -10.59 15.45 0.54
C GLU A 54 -10.94 14.42 -0.55
N ALA A 55 -10.00 14.11 -1.44
CA ALA A 55 -10.20 13.10 -2.49
C ALA A 55 -10.52 11.72 -1.89
N SER A 56 -9.81 11.31 -0.83
CA SER A 56 -10.04 10.02 -0.17
C SER A 56 -11.41 9.94 0.51
N PHE A 57 -11.83 11.02 1.17
CA PHE A 57 -13.12 11.09 1.83
C PHE A 57 -14.27 11.08 0.83
N ASN A 58 -14.11 11.80 -0.28
CA ASN A 58 -15.08 11.81 -1.39
C ASN A 58 -15.19 10.43 -2.04
N GLN A 59 -14.06 9.74 -2.27
CA GLN A 59 -14.06 8.38 -2.82
C GLN A 59 -14.79 7.37 -1.91
N ARG A 60 -14.69 7.55 -0.59
CA ARG A 60 -15.36 6.70 0.41
C ARG A 60 -16.80 7.10 0.70
N GLY A 61 -17.29 8.22 0.14
CA GLY A 61 -18.62 8.73 0.40
C GLY A 61 -18.86 9.08 1.87
N LEU A 62 -17.85 9.63 2.56
CA LEU A 62 -17.98 9.96 3.99
C LEU A 62 -18.98 11.10 4.23
N GLU A 63 -19.77 10.96 5.30
CA GLU A 63 -20.64 12.01 5.79
C GLU A 63 -19.83 13.27 6.16
N ASP A 64 -20.45 14.44 6.04
CA ASP A 64 -19.82 15.75 6.30
C ASP A 64 -19.25 15.85 7.72
N SER A 65 -19.97 15.29 8.71
CA SER A 65 -19.54 15.21 10.11
C SER A 65 -18.22 14.45 10.27
N LEU A 66 -18.05 13.33 9.57
CA LEU A 66 -16.82 12.53 9.58
C LEU A 66 -15.69 13.20 8.81
N ARG A 67 -16.01 13.91 7.72
CA ARG A 67 -15.03 14.70 6.96
C ARG A 67 -14.42 15.80 7.81
N ILE A 68 -15.24 16.54 8.56
CA ILE A 68 -14.79 17.58 9.51
C ILE A 68 -13.81 16.99 10.54
N VAL A 69 -14.15 15.84 11.14
CA VAL A 69 -13.27 15.16 12.10
C VAL A 69 -11.95 14.74 11.44
N GLY A 70 -12.00 14.21 10.23
CA GLY A 70 -10.82 13.82 9.46
C GLY A 70 -9.89 15.00 9.16
N PHE A 71 -10.43 16.12 8.69
CA PHE A 71 -9.67 17.35 8.45
C PHE A 71 -9.09 17.93 9.75
N GLN A 72 -9.88 17.97 10.83
CA GLN A 72 -9.41 18.43 12.12
C GLN A 72 -8.28 17.55 12.67
N ALA A 73 -8.31 16.24 12.43
CA ALA A 73 -7.23 15.33 12.81
C ALA A 73 -5.92 15.67 12.08
N ILE A 74 -5.97 15.99 10.79
CA ILE A 74 -4.80 16.43 10.01
C ILE A 74 -4.27 17.74 10.58
N LEU A 75 -5.13 18.75 10.72
CA LEU A 75 -4.75 20.08 11.20
C LEU A 75 -4.19 20.06 12.64
N SER A 76 -4.71 19.18 13.50
CA SER A 76 -4.25 19.04 14.88
C SER A 76 -2.77 18.63 14.97
N ARG A 77 -2.23 17.90 13.98
CA ARG A 77 -0.80 17.54 13.91
C ARG A 77 0.11 18.76 13.75
N TYR A 78 -0.44 19.86 13.24
CA TYR A 78 0.24 21.13 13.01
C TYR A 78 -0.15 22.19 14.04
N GLY A 79 -0.99 21.85 15.03
CA GLY A 79 -1.43 22.78 16.07
C GLY A 79 -2.50 23.77 15.62
N TYR A 80 -3.19 23.52 14.50
CA TYR A 80 -4.21 24.40 13.95
C TYR A 80 -5.62 23.80 14.03
N THR A 81 -6.62 24.66 13.92
CA THR A 81 -8.04 24.28 13.84
C THR A 81 -8.58 24.42 12.43
N LEU A 82 -9.72 23.79 12.15
CA LEU A 82 -10.43 23.97 10.88
C LEU A 82 -10.79 25.44 10.62
N ALA A 83 -11.15 26.19 11.66
CA ALA A 83 -11.43 27.62 11.55
C ALA A 83 -10.20 28.44 11.13
N ASP A 84 -9.01 28.07 11.61
CA ASP A 84 -7.75 28.71 11.22
C ASP A 84 -7.43 28.43 9.75
N TRP A 85 -7.64 27.19 9.31
CA TRP A 85 -7.44 26.76 7.93
C TRP A 85 -8.36 27.52 6.96
N ASP A 86 -9.67 27.45 7.17
CA ASP A 86 -10.66 28.08 6.29
C ASP A 86 -10.45 29.59 6.21
N SER A 87 -10.21 30.23 7.36
CA SER A 87 -9.98 31.67 7.42
C SER A 87 -8.67 32.08 6.74
N SER A 88 -7.62 31.27 6.85
CA SER A 88 -6.33 31.52 6.20
C SER A 88 -6.45 31.43 4.68
N LEU A 89 -7.12 30.40 4.15
CA LEU A 89 -7.33 30.25 2.71
C LEU A 89 -8.12 31.44 2.14
N VAL A 90 -9.20 31.85 2.81
CA VAL A 90 -9.99 33.03 2.43
C VAL A 90 -9.13 34.29 2.45
N TRP A 91 -8.30 34.46 3.48
CA TRP A 91 -7.41 35.61 3.58
C TRP A 91 -6.39 35.64 2.43
N TYR A 92 -5.76 34.51 2.11
CA TYR A 92 -4.79 34.40 1.02
C TYR A 92 -5.44 34.63 -0.36
N GLY A 93 -6.61 34.06 -0.60
CA GLY A 93 -7.36 34.31 -1.84
C GLY A 93 -7.71 35.79 -2.03
N ARG A 94 -7.96 36.52 -0.94
CA ARG A 94 -8.30 37.95 -1.00
C ARG A 94 -7.10 38.89 -1.08
N HIS A 95 -6.02 38.60 -0.34
CA HIS A 95 -4.91 39.55 -0.16
C HIS A 95 -3.64 39.16 -0.93
N GLN A 96 -3.46 37.88 -1.28
CA GLN A 96 -2.24 37.35 -1.88
C GLN A 96 -2.54 36.30 -2.95
N ILE A 97 -3.41 36.64 -3.91
CA ILE A 97 -3.89 35.70 -4.93
C ILE A 97 -2.77 35.02 -5.75
N VAL A 98 -1.68 35.75 -6.04
CA VAL A 98 -0.53 35.21 -6.80
C VAL A 98 0.19 34.12 -6.00
N GLU A 99 0.42 34.35 -4.71
CA GLU A 99 1.05 33.34 -3.84
C GLU A 99 0.09 32.17 -3.57
N TYR A 100 -1.20 32.47 -3.44
CA TYR A 100 -2.25 31.46 -3.32
C TYR A 100 -2.27 30.51 -4.52
N GLN A 101 -2.17 31.03 -5.75
CA GLN A 101 -2.06 30.21 -6.95
C GLN A 101 -0.83 29.30 -6.91
N LYS A 102 0.34 29.84 -6.52
CA LYS A 102 1.58 29.06 -6.41
C LYS A 102 1.48 27.93 -5.38
N LEU A 103 0.66 28.09 -4.32
CA LEU A 103 0.40 27.01 -3.37
C LEU A 103 -0.26 25.81 -4.07
N TYR A 104 -1.27 26.04 -4.90
CA TYR A 104 -1.95 24.98 -5.66
C TYR A 104 -1.07 24.38 -6.74
N GLU A 105 -0.29 25.19 -7.47
CA GLU A 105 0.69 24.68 -8.44
C GLU A 105 1.71 23.77 -7.76
N HIS A 106 2.21 24.17 -6.59
CA HIS A 106 3.10 23.32 -5.80
C HIS A 106 2.42 22.03 -5.36
N ALA A 107 1.17 22.11 -4.89
CA ALA A 107 0.43 20.93 -4.46
C ALA A 107 0.21 19.95 -5.61
N ALA A 108 -0.11 20.43 -6.82
CA ALA A 108 -0.22 19.60 -8.01
C ALA A 108 1.08 18.83 -8.28
N LEU A 109 2.23 19.52 -8.30
CA LEU A 109 3.54 18.88 -8.52
C LEU A 109 3.87 17.81 -7.47
N VAL A 110 3.58 18.10 -6.19
CA VAL A 110 3.79 17.13 -5.10
C VAL A 110 2.91 15.91 -5.29
N LEU A 111 1.63 16.09 -5.62
CA LEU A 111 0.69 14.99 -5.83
C LEU A 111 1.05 14.15 -7.06
N GLU A 112 1.43 14.77 -8.17
CA GLU A 112 1.90 14.07 -9.39
C GLU A 112 3.15 13.21 -9.11
N SER A 113 4.13 13.76 -8.38
CA SER A 113 5.34 13.01 -8.02
C SER A 113 5.04 11.79 -7.11
N ARG A 114 4.10 11.96 -6.16
CA ARG A 114 3.62 10.87 -5.29
C ARG A 114 2.89 9.81 -6.11
N GLN A 115 2.03 10.22 -7.05
CA GLN A 115 1.32 9.32 -7.95
C GLN A 115 2.29 8.50 -8.80
N ALA A 116 3.30 9.13 -9.41
CA ALA A 116 4.31 8.43 -10.20
C ALA A 116 5.08 7.39 -9.35
N THR A 117 5.46 7.75 -8.13
CA THR A 117 6.14 6.83 -7.20
C THR A 117 5.26 5.64 -6.82
N LEU A 118 3.98 5.87 -6.55
CA LEU A 118 3.01 4.82 -6.25
C LEU A 118 2.79 3.90 -7.46
N GLN A 119 2.71 4.46 -8.67
CA GLN A 119 2.57 3.69 -9.90
C GLN A 119 3.73 2.71 -10.10
N VAL A 120 4.98 3.16 -9.93
CA VAL A 120 6.15 2.28 -10.03
C VAL A 120 6.09 1.13 -9.02
N ARG A 121 5.59 1.39 -7.80
CA ARG A 121 5.41 0.34 -6.79
C ARG A 121 4.33 -0.65 -7.19
N VAL A 122 3.19 -0.17 -7.69
CA VAL A 122 2.11 -1.04 -8.21
C VAL A 122 2.64 -1.92 -9.35
N ASP A 123 3.30 -1.33 -10.34
CA ASP A 123 3.89 -2.07 -11.47
C ASP A 123 4.91 -3.13 -11.00
N SER A 124 5.67 -2.83 -9.94
CA SER A 124 6.61 -3.78 -9.35
C SER A 124 5.90 -4.95 -8.65
N LEU A 125 4.79 -4.68 -7.95
CA LEU A 125 3.97 -5.70 -7.31
C LEU A 125 3.31 -6.60 -8.36
N ASP A 126 2.76 -6.03 -9.42
CA ASP A 126 2.17 -6.78 -10.52
C ASP A 126 3.19 -7.71 -11.19
N ARG A 127 4.44 -7.24 -11.36
CA ARG A 127 5.53 -8.09 -11.88
C ARG A 127 5.86 -9.23 -10.92
N ILE A 128 5.91 -8.97 -9.61
CA ILE A 128 6.17 -10.00 -8.59
C ILE A 128 5.03 -11.01 -8.54
N GLU A 129 3.78 -10.55 -8.58
CA GLU A 129 2.60 -11.40 -8.56
C GLU A 129 2.51 -12.26 -9.83
N ARG A 130 2.76 -11.69 -11.01
CA ARG A 130 2.86 -12.44 -12.27
C ARG A 130 3.97 -13.49 -12.19
N ARG A 131 5.14 -13.15 -11.64
CA ARG A 131 6.21 -14.14 -11.45
C ARG A 131 5.78 -15.25 -10.50
N ARG A 132 5.11 -14.90 -9.39
CA ARG A 132 4.60 -15.89 -8.44
C ARG A 132 3.56 -16.81 -9.07
N SER A 133 2.65 -16.27 -9.88
CA SER A 133 1.62 -17.07 -10.55
C SER A 133 2.22 -18.02 -11.58
N LEU A 134 3.18 -17.57 -12.39
CA LEU A 134 3.93 -18.43 -13.31
C LEU A 134 4.72 -19.51 -12.56
N TRP A 135 5.33 -19.19 -11.39
CA TRP A 135 5.97 -20.19 -10.54
C TRP A 135 4.99 -21.24 -10.02
N ALA A 136 3.77 -20.84 -9.63
CA ALA A 136 2.73 -21.76 -9.18
C ALA A 136 2.18 -22.61 -10.34
N ALA A 137 2.09 -22.03 -11.54
CA ALA A 137 1.64 -22.70 -12.76
C ALA A 137 2.73 -23.59 -13.40
N HIS A 138 3.96 -23.60 -12.86
CA HIS A 138 5.10 -24.32 -13.43
C HIS A 138 5.43 -23.85 -14.86
N ASP A 139 5.32 -22.54 -15.10
CA ASP A 139 5.40 -21.89 -16.42
C ASP A 139 6.43 -20.74 -16.44
N ILE A 140 7.47 -20.81 -15.60
CA ILE A 140 8.63 -19.90 -15.69
C ILE A 140 9.76 -20.63 -16.37
N ASP A 141 9.99 -20.34 -17.65
CA ASP A 141 11.07 -20.86 -18.49
C ASP A 141 11.40 -22.34 -18.22
N SER A 142 10.38 -23.11 -17.83
CA SER A 142 10.52 -24.45 -17.27
C SER A 142 10.19 -25.43 -18.35
N VAL A 143 11.20 -26.13 -18.84
CA VAL A 143 11.00 -27.19 -19.82
C VAL A 143 10.60 -28.46 -19.09
N ASN A 144 9.38 -28.94 -19.32
CA ASN A 144 9.00 -30.26 -18.89
C ASN A 144 9.77 -31.31 -19.71
N LEU A 145 10.75 -31.96 -19.07
CA LEU A 145 11.55 -33.02 -19.68
C LEU A 145 10.72 -34.27 -19.99
N LEU A 146 9.64 -34.50 -19.24
CA LEU A 146 8.70 -35.60 -19.42
C LEU A 146 7.41 -35.07 -20.05
N ARG A 147 7.46 -34.78 -21.36
CA ARG A 147 6.31 -34.28 -22.14
C ARG A 147 5.10 -35.21 -22.06
N ASP A 148 5.35 -36.48 -21.80
CA ASP A 148 4.36 -37.54 -21.63
C ASP A 148 4.09 -37.81 -20.14
N SER A 149 3.87 -36.78 -19.33
CA SER A 149 3.70 -36.84 -17.87
C SER A 149 2.66 -37.84 -17.33
N ALA A 150 1.83 -38.44 -18.21
CA ALA A 150 0.92 -39.54 -17.91
C ALA A 150 1.55 -40.96 -17.98
N SER A 151 2.77 -41.09 -18.48
CA SER A 151 3.48 -42.36 -18.63
C SER A 151 4.18 -42.78 -17.34
N ARG A 152 4.00 -44.04 -16.93
CA ARG A 152 4.80 -44.65 -15.85
C ARG A 152 6.08 -45.23 -16.43
N TYR A 153 7.22 -44.82 -15.88
CA TYR A 153 8.53 -45.39 -16.18
C TYR A 153 8.86 -46.49 -15.16
N LEU A 154 9.31 -47.66 -15.65
CA LEU A 154 9.63 -48.80 -14.79
C LEU A 154 10.96 -48.58 -14.06
N ALA A 155 11.11 -49.15 -12.86
CA ALA A 155 12.38 -49.13 -12.14
C ALA A 155 13.50 -49.78 -13.00
N GLY A 156 14.64 -49.09 -13.13
CA GLY A 156 15.76 -49.54 -13.97
C GLY A 156 15.67 -49.13 -15.45
N SER A 157 14.57 -48.51 -15.90
CA SER A 157 14.49 -47.93 -17.24
C SER A 157 15.34 -46.66 -17.33
N TYR A 158 16.21 -46.58 -18.35
CA TYR A 158 17.00 -45.39 -18.63
C TYR A 158 16.20 -44.44 -19.51
N VAL A 159 16.02 -43.20 -19.06
CA VAL A 159 15.26 -42.17 -19.77
C VAL A 159 16.18 -41.01 -20.08
N GLU A 160 16.47 -40.80 -21.35
CA GLU A 160 17.24 -39.66 -21.83
C GLU A 160 16.34 -38.64 -22.53
N ARG A 161 16.48 -37.37 -22.11
CA ARG A 161 15.75 -36.24 -22.65
C ARG A 161 16.69 -35.04 -22.72
N SER A 162 16.63 -34.33 -23.84
CA SER A 162 17.36 -33.09 -24.06
C SER A 162 16.38 -31.94 -24.27
N PHE A 163 16.83 -30.75 -23.94
CA PHE A 163 16.13 -29.51 -24.20
C PHE A 163 17.16 -28.44 -24.57
N ALA A 164 16.71 -27.44 -25.32
CA ALA A 164 17.47 -26.23 -25.60
C ALA A 164 16.79 -25.07 -24.90
N LEU A 165 17.58 -24.22 -24.24
CA LEU A 165 17.14 -22.93 -23.73
C LEU A 165 17.85 -21.87 -24.55
N GLU A 166 17.07 -21.06 -25.26
CA GLU A 166 17.58 -19.87 -25.92
C GLU A 166 17.35 -18.68 -24.97
N PRO A 167 18.42 -18.03 -24.51
CA PRO A 167 18.26 -16.93 -23.58
C PRO A 167 17.66 -15.72 -24.29
N SER A 168 16.76 -15.01 -23.61
CA SER A 168 16.22 -13.73 -24.10
C SER A 168 17.25 -12.61 -24.14
N VAL A 169 18.40 -12.78 -23.46
CA VAL A 169 19.52 -11.84 -23.42
C VAL A 169 20.83 -12.62 -23.50
N SER A 170 21.77 -12.18 -24.33
CA SER A 170 23.09 -12.82 -24.45
C SER A 170 23.82 -12.84 -23.09
N TYR A 171 24.41 -13.98 -22.75
CA TYR A 171 25.21 -14.11 -21.54
C TYR A 171 26.55 -13.39 -21.70
N THR A 172 26.94 -12.59 -20.71
CA THR A 172 28.27 -11.98 -20.65
C THR A 172 29.26 -12.90 -19.93
N GLY A 173 30.55 -12.73 -20.18
CA GLY A 173 31.58 -13.45 -19.42
C GLY A 173 31.40 -13.25 -17.91
N GLY A 174 31.42 -14.35 -17.14
CA GLY A 174 31.19 -14.34 -15.69
C GLY A 174 29.72 -14.54 -15.26
N THR A 175 28.79 -14.78 -16.19
CA THR A 175 27.39 -15.07 -15.85
C THR A 175 27.26 -16.44 -15.14
N GLU A 176 26.67 -16.46 -13.95
CA GLU A 176 26.29 -17.69 -13.23
C GLU A 176 24.95 -18.21 -13.77
N LEU A 177 24.94 -19.41 -14.36
CA LEU A 177 23.72 -20.10 -14.75
C LEU A 177 23.28 -21.06 -13.64
N ARG A 178 22.09 -20.84 -13.08
CA ARG A 178 21.53 -21.70 -12.04
C ARG A 178 20.36 -22.51 -12.59
N PHE A 179 20.52 -23.82 -12.62
CA PHE A 179 19.47 -24.77 -12.99
C PHE A 179 18.79 -25.30 -11.73
N ILE A 180 17.46 -25.15 -11.64
CA ILE A 180 16.66 -25.72 -10.56
C ILE A 180 15.86 -26.87 -11.16
N VAL A 181 16.26 -28.10 -10.86
CA VAL A 181 15.55 -29.30 -11.32
C VAL A 181 14.60 -29.79 -10.25
N ARG A 182 13.34 -30.03 -10.63
CA ARG A 182 12.34 -30.64 -9.75
C ARG A 182 11.91 -31.96 -10.36
N VAL A 183 12.02 -33.03 -9.59
CA VAL A 183 11.56 -34.36 -9.98
C VAL A 183 10.28 -34.65 -9.20
N SER A 184 9.18 -34.93 -9.92
CA SER A 184 7.90 -35.28 -9.34
C SER A 184 7.56 -36.72 -9.75
N GLY A 185 7.30 -37.57 -8.78
CA GLY A 185 7.03 -39.00 -8.99
C GLY A 185 7.37 -39.78 -7.72
N ALA A 186 6.36 -40.36 -7.08
CA ALA A 186 6.53 -41.13 -5.86
C ALA A 186 7.24 -42.46 -6.16
N SER A 187 8.55 -42.51 -5.93
CA SER A 187 9.29 -43.77 -5.80
C SER A 187 9.90 -43.85 -4.40
N PRO A 188 9.79 -44.99 -3.69
CA PRO A 188 10.51 -45.20 -2.44
C PRO A 188 12.03 -45.35 -2.61
N SER A 189 12.54 -45.44 -3.85
CA SER A 189 13.96 -45.51 -4.18
C SER A 189 14.56 -44.15 -4.54
N ALA A 190 15.87 -43.99 -4.29
CA ALA A 190 16.61 -42.80 -4.68
C ALA A 190 16.61 -42.64 -6.21
N LEU A 191 16.11 -41.50 -6.70
CA LEU A 191 16.17 -41.12 -8.10
C LEU A 191 17.56 -40.56 -8.41
N GLN A 192 18.25 -41.11 -9.41
CA GLN A 192 19.47 -40.52 -9.94
C GLN A 192 19.16 -39.67 -11.18
N LEU A 193 19.61 -38.43 -11.14
CA LEU A 193 19.54 -37.50 -12.27
C LEU A 193 20.96 -37.17 -12.72
N GLN A 194 21.25 -37.37 -14.00
CA GLN A 194 22.47 -36.89 -14.62
C GLN A 194 22.13 -35.71 -15.54
N LEU A 195 22.65 -34.53 -15.22
CA LEU A 195 22.51 -33.33 -16.05
C LEU A 195 23.82 -33.09 -16.79
N ARG A 196 23.78 -33.10 -18.13
CA ARG A 196 24.90 -32.71 -18.98
C ARG A 196 24.60 -31.37 -19.64
N LEU A 197 25.45 -30.39 -19.37
CA LEU A 197 25.40 -29.08 -19.99
C LEU A 197 26.36 -29.07 -21.19
N GLN A 198 25.85 -28.72 -22.36
CA GLN A 198 26.65 -28.50 -23.56
C GLN A 198 26.40 -27.08 -24.02
N TYR A 199 27.48 -26.31 -24.14
CA TYR A 199 27.46 -25.00 -24.74
C TYR A 199 27.90 -25.15 -26.20
N ALA A 200 26.99 -24.85 -27.12
CA ALA A 200 27.30 -24.80 -28.55
C ALA A 200 27.26 -23.34 -28.96
N ASP A 201 28.43 -22.71 -29.13
CA ASP A 201 28.54 -21.46 -29.86
C ASP A 201 28.19 -21.78 -31.32
N SER A 202 27.00 -21.37 -31.78
CA SER A 202 26.72 -21.26 -33.20
C SER A 202 27.44 -20.02 -33.71
N THR A 203 28.72 -20.17 -34.06
CA THR A 203 29.43 -19.19 -34.91
C THR A 203 28.81 -19.11 -36.29
#